data_AF-A0A2B7YHI7-F1
#
_entry.id   AF-A0A2B7YHI7-F1
#
_cell.length_a   1.000
_cell.length_b   1.000
_cell.length_c   1.000
_cell.angle_alpha   90.00
_cell.angle_beta   90.00
_cell.angle_gamma   90.00
#
_symmetry.space_group_name_H-M   'P 1'
#
loop_
_entity.id
_entity.type
_entity.pdbx_description
1 polymer ?
#
loop_
_entity_poly.entity_id
_entity_poly.type
_entity_poly.pdbx_seq_one_letter_code
_entity_poly.pdbx_strand_id
1 'polypeptide(L)'
;MEVKDQEKFLEIKKEVIKMIESKKEKLTENNIKVDIMVDIINNEENYYILAFESNSGVAQLEITTPHFAPYYYACFNILWLNDDEPYWWLDEENSTIKDILKNLEKSLDYFINS
;
A
#
# COMPACT_ATOMS: atom_id res chain seq x y z
N MET A 1 7.96 10.53 17.15
CA MET A 1 8.43 9.76 15.99
C MET A 1 9.92 9.96 15.80
N GLU A 2 10.69 8.91 15.50
CA GLU A 2 12.12 9.08 15.19
C GLU A 2 12.30 9.63 13.76
N VAL A 3 13.32 10.47 13.56
CA VAL A 3 13.60 11.07 12.23
C VAL A 3 13.79 10.01 11.16
N LYS A 4 14.46 8.90 11.50
CA LYS A 4 14.71 7.78 10.59
C LYS A 4 13.41 7.12 10.08
N ASP A 5 12.38 7.05 10.92
CA ASP A 5 11.11 6.42 10.57
C ASP A 5 10.33 7.34 9.61
N GLN A 6 10.38 8.65 9.86
CA GLN A 6 9.79 9.65 8.98
C GLN A 6 10.48 9.67 7.60
N GLU A 7 11.81 9.60 7.55
CA GLU A 7 12.58 9.51 6.30
C GLU A 7 12.20 8.25 5.51
N LYS A 8 12.15 7.09 6.18
CA LYS A 8 11.76 5.82 5.55
C LYS A 8 10.31 5.85 5.04
N PHE A 9 9.37 6.42 5.80
CA PHE A 9 7.99 6.63 5.36
C PHE A 9 7.92 7.48 4.08
N LEU A 10 8.61 8.62 4.05
CA LEU A 10 8.60 9.53 2.90
C LEU A 10 9.20 8.88 1.65
N GLU A 11 10.24 8.07 1.81
CA GLU A 11 10.85 7.31 0.71
C GLU A 11 9.90 6.25 0.16
N ILE A 12 9.27 5.44 1.03
CA ILE A 12 8.29 4.43 0.61
C ILE A 12 7.10 5.10 -0.10
N LYS A 13 6.51 6.15 0.51
CA LYS A 13 5.40 6.90 -0.09
C LYS A 13 5.73 7.40 -1.49
N LYS A 14 6.92 8.01 -1.66
CA LYS A 14 7.38 8.53 -2.95
C LYS A 14 7.47 7.43 -4.01
N GLU A 15 8.05 6.28 -3.67
CA GLU A 15 8.19 5.17 -4.62
C GLU A 15 6.86 4.48 -4.92
N VAL A 16 5.94 4.39 -3.93
CA VAL A 16 4.57 3.92 -4.15
C VAL A 16 3.83 4.82 -5.15
N ILE A 17 3.89 6.14 -5.00
CA ILE A 17 3.26 7.08 -5.95
C ILE A 17 3.75 6.82 -7.37
N LYS A 18 5.07 6.63 -7.56
CA LYS A 18 5.63 6.30 -8.87
C LYS A 18 5.15 4.94 -9.39
N MET A 19 5.03 3.94 -8.52
CA MET A 19 4.52 2.60 -8.86
C MET A 19 3.06 2.66 -9.32
N ILE A 20 2.23 3.47 -8.68
CA ILE A 20 0.83 3.66 -9.10
C ILE A 20 0.76 4.38 -10.44
N GLU A 21 1.52 5.48 -10.61
CA GLU A 21 1.55 6.22 -11.87
C GLU A 21 2.06 5.35 -13.03
N SER A 22 3.05 4.47 -12.81
CA SER A 22 3.56 3.58 -13.87
C SER A 22 2.57 2.50 -14.29
N LYS A 23 1.57 2.17 -13.46
CA LYS A 23 0.51 1.19 -13.76
C LYS A 23 -0.84 1.82 -14.10
N LYS A 24 -0.91 3.15 -14.23
CA LYS A 24 -2.16 3.90 -14.47
C LYS A 24 -2.96 3.41 -15.67
N GLU A 25 -2.28 3.08 -16.77
CA GLU A 25 -2.93 2.55 -17.98
C GLU A 25 -3.63 1.22 -17.68
N LYS A 26 -2.94 0.26 -17.06
CA LYS A 26 -3.50 -1.04 -16.68
C LYS A 26 -4.65 -0.93 -15.68
N LEU A 27 -4.54 -0.03 -14.70
CA LEU A 27 -5.61 0.22 -13.73
C LEU A 27 -6.87 0.71 -14.45
N THR A 28 -6.71 1.62 -15.41
CA THR A 28 -7.82 2.15 -16.21
C THR A 28 -8.44 1.07 -17.11
N GLU A 29 -7.62 0.27 -17.80
CA GLU A 29 -8.09 -0.83 -18.67
C GLU A 29 -8.90 -1.88 -17.91
N ASN A 30 -8.52 -2.16 -16.66
CA ASN A 30 -9.21 -3.10 -15.79
C ASN A 30 -10.37 -2.48 -15.00
N ASN A 31 -10.75 -1.23 -15.28
CA ASN A 31 -11.80 -0.48 -14.57
C ASN A 31 -11.57 -0.43 -13.04
N ILE A 32 -10.32 -0.33 -12.62
CA ILE A 32 -9.94 -0.20 -11.21
C ILE A 32 -9.88 1.28 -10.86
N LYS A 33 -10.75 1.71 -9.96
CA LYS A 33 -10.72 3.06 -9.38
C LYS A 33 -9.67 3.10 -8.28
N VAL A 34 -8.90 4.19 -8.23
CA VAL A 34 -7.91 4.44 -7.16
C VAL A 34 -8.25 5.74 -6.46
N ASP A 35 -8.39 5.70 -5.14
CA ASP A 35 -8.66 6.86 -4.31
C ASP A 35 -7.61 7.00 -3.20
N ILE A 36 -7.21 8.25 -2.92
CA ILE A 36 -6.41 8.57 -1.74
C ILE A 36 -7.39 8.78 -0.58
N MET A 37 -7.41 7.82 0.34
CA MET A 37 -8.30 7.84 1.51
C MET A 37 -7.73 8.70 2.64
N VAL A 38 -6.41 8.63 2.84
CA VAL A 38 -5.70 9.38 3.87
C VAL A 38 -4.36 9.83 3.32
N ASP A 39 -4.02 11.11 3.55
CA ASP A 39 -2.68 11.64 3.35
C ASP A 39 -2.37 12.63 4.49
N ILE A 40 -1.71 12.12 5.53
CA ILE A 40 -1.34 12.87 6.73
C ILE A 40 0.18 12.79 6.86
N ILE A 41 0.82 13.96 6.95
CA ILE A 41 2.24 14.09 7.27
C ILE A 41 2.37 15.15 8.36
N ASN A 42 2.71 14.73 9.58
CA ASN A 42 2.95 15.65 10.69
C ASN A 42 4.00 15.06 11.67
N ASN A 43 4.24 15.74 12.79
CA ASN A 43 5.29 15.34 13.74
C ASN A 43 4.87 14.18 14.67
N GLU A 44 3.59 13.86 14.73
CA GLU A 44 3.00 12.85 15.61
C GLU A 44 2.76 11.53 14.85
N GLU A 45 2.11 11.62 13.68
CA GLU A 45 1.67 10.49 12.89
C GLU A 45 1.81 10.77 11.39
N ASN A 46 2.19 9.74 10.62
CA ASN A 46 2.18 9.79 9.17
C ASN A 46 1.37 8.64 8.60
N TYR A 47 0.45 8.95 7.68
CA TYR A 47 -0.38 7.98 6.99
C TYR A 47 -0.51 8.32 5.53
N TYR A 48 -0.38 7.31 4.68
CA TYR A 48 -0.75 7.39 3.27
C TYR A 48 -1.52 6.13 2.90
N ILE A 49 -2.82 6.27 2.65
CA ILE A 49 -3.72 5.15 2.41
C ILE A 49 -4.39 5.32 1.04
N LEU A 50 -4.26 4.29 0.22
CA LEU A 50 -4.92 4.16 -1.07
C LEU A 50 -5.96 3.06 -1.00
N ALA A 51 -7.14 3.33 -1.57
CA ALA A 51 -8.15 2.31 -1.86
C ALA A 51 -8.18 2.03 -3.35
N PHE A 52 -8.31 0.75 -3.70
CA PHE A 52 -8.52 0.27 -5.06
C PHE A 52 -9.87 -0.44 -5.10
N GLU A 53 -10.75 -0.01 -6.00
CA GLU A 53 -12.08 -0.61 -6.16
C GLU A 53 -12.21 -1.17 -7.57
N SER A 54 -12.57 -2.44 -7.68
CA SER A 54 -12.89 -3.12 -8.94
C SER A 54 -14.26 -3.80 -8.83
N ASN A 55 -14.72 -4.40 -9.93
CA ASN A 55 -15.93 -5.23 -9.90
C ASN A 55 -15.72 -6.57 -9.17
N SER A 56 -14.48 -7.01 -8.98
CA SER A 56 -14.14 -8.30 -8.35
C SER A 56 -13.83 -8.18 -6.85
N GLY A 57 -13.44 -6.99 -6.38
CA GLY A 57 -13.05 -6.78 -4.99
C GLY A 57 -12.60 -5.36 -4.69
N VAL A 58 -12.14 -5.19 -3.46
CA VAL A 58 -11.49 -3.97 -3.00
C VAL A 58 -10.12 -4.30 -2.41
N ALA A 59 -9.15 -3.44 -2.64
CA ALA A 59 -7.84 -3.53 -2.01
C ALA A 59 -7.47 -2.23 -1.30
N GLN A 60 -6.64 -2.33 -0.26
CA GLN A 60 -6.08 -1.18 0.42
C GLN A 60 -4.56 -1.33 0.49
N LEU A 61 -3.86 -0.25 0.16
CA LEU A 61 -2.43 -0.08 0.39
C LEU A 61 -2.26 0.99 1.46
N GLU A 62 -1.61 0.65 2.55
CA GLU A 62 -1.31 1.56 3.66
C GLU A 62 0.19 1.69 3.82
N ILE A 63 0.68 2.93 3.86
CA ILE A 63 2.01 3.28 4.34
C ILE A 63 1.85 4.10 5.63
N THR A 64 2.58 3.73 6.68
CA THR A 64 2.55 4.41 7.98
C THR A 64 3.94 4.46 8.57
N THR A 65 4.16 5.35 9.54
CA THR A 65 5.26 5.15 10.49
C THR A 65 4.86 4.10 11.54
N PRO A 66 5.80 3.28 12.05
CA PRO A 66 5.47 2.26 13.04
C PRO A 66 5.01 2.90 14.36
N HIS A 67 3.77 2.63 14.78
CA HIS A 67 3.20 3.20 16.01
C HIS A 67 2.68 2.14 16.99
N PHE A 68 2.11 1.04 16.48
CA PHE A 68 1.56 -0.06 17.28
C PHE A 68 2.01 -1.41 16.75
N ALA A 69 2.08 -2.42 17.62
CA ALA A 69 2.42 -3.78 17.19
C ALA A 69 1.29 -4.38 16.31
N PRO A 70 1.63 -5.08 15.21
CA PRO A 70 2.98 -5.31 14.69
C PRO A 70 3.61 -4.03 14.10
N TYR A 71 4.90 -3.81 14.36
CA TYR A 71 5.62 -2.67 13.80
C TYR A 71 5.88 -2.88 12.30
N TYR A 72 5.07 -2.25 11.45
CA TYR A 72 5.18 -2.29 10.00
C TYR A 72 5.22 -0.87 9.44
N TYR A 73 5.79 -0.74 8.25
CA TYR A 73 5.76 0.48 7.42
C TYR A 73 4.71 0.40 6.32
N ALA A 74 4.42 -0.80 5.83
CA ALA A 74 3.53 -1.02 4.71
C ALA A 74 2.64 -2.26 4.91
N CYS A 75 1.39 -2.13 4.49
CA CYS A 75 0.43 -3.21 4.42
C CYS A 75 -0.31 -3.17 3.09
N PHE A 76 -0.67 -4.33 2.55
CA PHE A 76 -1.55 -4.50 1.42
C PHE A 76 -2.55 -5.61 1.70
N ASN A 77 -3.84 -5.29 1.59
CA ASN A 77 -4.92 -6.24 1.84
C ASN A 77 -5.93 -6.20 0.71
N ILE A 78 -6.53 -7.36 0.41
CA ILE A 78 -7.59 -7.51 -0.60
C ILE A 78 -8.76 -8.23 0.02
N LEU A 79 -9.95 -7.70 -0.22
CA LEU A 79 -11.23 -8.36 0.02
C LEU A 79 -11.91 -8.60 -1.32
N TRP A 80 -12.05 -9.86 -1.70
CA TRP A 80 -12.76 -10.29 -2.89
C TRP A 80 -14.27 -10.35 -2.61
N LEU A 81 -15.09 -10.02 -3.61
CA LEU A 81 -16.56 -10.08 -3.47
C LEU A 81 -17.12 -11.49 -3.56
N ASN A 82 -16.41 -12.41 -4.23
CA ASN A 82 -16.85 -13.78 -4.50
C ASN A 82 -15.96 -14.85 -3.85
N ASP A 83 -15.02 -14.46 -2.99
CA ASP A 83 -14.12 -15.37 -2.30
C ASP A 83 -14.05 -14.97 -0.82
N ASP A 84 -14.11 -15.97 0.05
CA ASP A 84 -14.08 -15.80 1.50
C ASP A 84 -12.64 -15.76 2.04
N GLU A 85 -11.62 -16.03 1.21
CA GLU A 85 -10.21 -15.95 1.60
C GLU A 85 -9.64 -14.54 1.34
N PRO A 86 -9.42 -13.71 2.37
CA PRO A 86 -8.80 -12.41 2.19
C PRO A 86 -7.30 -12.57 1.89
N TYR A 87 -6.78 -11.73 1.02
CA TYR A 87 -5.33 -11.58 0.86
C TYR A 87 -4.83 -10.56 1.89
N TRP A 88 -3.74 -10.89 2.59
CA TRP A 88 -3.10 -9.98 3.52
C TRP A 88 -1.58 -10.09 3.45
N TRP A 89 -0.92 -8.95 3.29
CA TRP A 89 0.53 -8.83 3.37
C TRP A 89 0.91 -7.59 4.19
N LEU A 90 1.86 -7.73 5.11
CA LEU A 90 2.53 -6.62 5.77
C LEU A 90 4.04 -6.86 5.77
N ASP A 91 4.83 -5.80 5.85
CA ASP A 91 6.26 -5.94 6.02
C ASP A 91 6.65 -6.34 7.46
N GLU A 92 7.83 -6.93 7.59
CA GLU A 92 8.45 -7.21 8.90
C GLU A 92 9.25 -5.99 9.39
N GLU A 93 9.44 -5.85 10.70
CA GLU A 93 10.15 -4.74 11.34
C GLU A 93 11.52 -4.40 10.69
N ASN A 94 12.25 -5.42 10.24
CA ASN A 94 13.58 -5.28 9.64
C ASN A 94 13.58 -5.24 8.10
N SER A 95 12.41 -5.13 7.48
CA SER A 95 12.29 -5.11 6.02
C SER A 95 12.98 -3.88 5.43
N THR A 96 13.76 -4.10 4.37
CA THR A 96 14.35 -2.99 3.62
C THR A 96 13.27 -2.32 2.76
N ILE A 97 13.49 -1.05 2.39
CA ILE A 97 12.59 -0.33 1.47
C ILE A 97 12.42 -1.12 0.15
N LYS A 98 13.49 -1.74 -0.33
CA LYS A 98 13.45 -2.58 -1.54
C LYS A 98 12.55 -3.80 -1.39
N ASP A 99 12.59 -4.48 -0.24
CA ASP A 99 11.75 -5.66 0.02
C ASP A 99 10.27 -5.27 0.15
N ILE A 100 10.01 -4.13 0.80
CA ILE A 100 8.67 -3.54 0.92
C ILE A 100 8.10 -3.27 -0.49
N LEU A 101 8.82 -2.49 -1.30
CA LEU A 101 8.35 -2.10 -2.63
C LEU A 101 8.13 -3.30 -3.55
N LYS A 102 9.01 -4.30 -3.48
CA LYS A 102 8.88 -5.54 -4.26
C LYS A 102 7.58 -6.29 -3.93
N ASN A 103 7.23 -6.39 -2.64
CA ASN A 103 6.02 -7.10 -2.24
C ASN A 103 4.75 -6.27 -2.46
N LEU A 104 4.81 -4.95 -2.28
CA LEU A 104 3.71 -4.05 -2.67
C LEU A 104 3.41 -4.15 -4.17
N GLU A 105 4.46 -4.15 -5.01
CA GLU A 105 4.29 -4.31 -6.46
C GLU A 105 3.68 -5.67 -6.80
N LYS A 106 4.17 -6.75 -6.18
CA LYS A 106 3.60 -8.10 -6.35
C LYS A 106 2.13 -8.16 -5.93
N SER A 107 1.76 -7.51 -4.83
CA SER A 107 0.38 -7.50 -4.31
C SER A 107 -0.55 -6.71 -5.22
N LEU A 108 -0.09 -5.56 -5.71
CA LEU A 108 -0.83 -4.73 -6.66
C LEU A 108 -1.00 -5.44 -8.01
N ASP A 109 0.06 -6.06 -8.53
CA ASP A 109 -0.02 -6.85 -9.75
C ASP A 109 -0.97 -8.05 -9.58
N TYR A 110 -0.99 -8.69 -8.41
CA TYR A 110 -1.97 -9.74 -8.12
C TYR A 110 -3.39 -9.19 -8.18
N PHE A 111 -3.67 -8.05 -7.54
CA PHE A 111 -5.01 -7.43 -7.58
C PHE A 111 -5.43 -7.04 -9.00
N ILE A 112 -4.54 -6.40 -9.77
CA ILE A 112 -4.82 -5.93 -11.14
C ILE A 112 -5.16 -7.09 -12.10
N ASN A 113 -4.56 -8.26 -11.91
CA ASN A 113 -4.69 -9.39 -12.82
C ASN A 113 -5.68 -10.48 -12.36
N SER A 114 -6.45 -10.23 -11.29
CA SER A 114 -7.43 -11.19 -10.75
C SER A 114 -8.83 -11.00 -11.31
#